data_AF-A0A352CJA8-F1
#
_entry.id   AF-A0A352CJA8-F1
#
_cell.length_a   1.000
_cell.length_b   1.000
_cell.length_c   1.000
_cell.angle_alpha   90.00
_cell.angle_beta   90.00
_cell.angle_gamma   90.00
#
_symmetry.space_group_name_H-M   'P 1'
#
loop_
_entity.id
_entity.type
_entity.pdbx_description
1 polymer ?
#
loop_
_entity_poly.entity_id
_entity_poly.type
_entity_poly.pdbx_seq_one_letter_code
_entity_poly.pdbx_strand_id
1 'polypeptide(L)'
;MKSYFLLLAVVFTAATTAVAQNYDPVKTLVMLNQLDKAKTDIDKAFTNTKYTSKPEAFILKSVVYSGLANTDGKKGTPVAEQLFAEADAAFAKFKEMDPSMALLSDPMYQNGAVNLYST
;
A
#
# COMPACT_ATOMS: atom_id res chain seq x y z
N MET A 1 41.07 11.26 -42.86
CA MET A 1 41.02 11.42 -41.39
C MET A 1 39.60 11.73 -40.98
N LYS A 2 39.10 10.92 -40.03
CA LYS A 2 37.97 11.14 -39.10
C LYS A 2 36.56 11.20 -39.70
N SER A 3 36.02 9.98 -39.84
CA SER A 3 34.60 9.63 -39.85
C SER A 3 33.89 10.17 -38.60
N TYR A 4 32.84 10.98 -38.77
CA TYR A 4 31.88 11.27 -37.71
C TYR A 4 30.66 10.37 -37.87
N PHE A 5 30.89 9.07 -37.65
CA PHE A 5 29.84 8.10 -37.38
C PHE A 5 29.39 8.29 -35.93
N LEU A 6 28.07 8.21 -35.72
CA LEU A 6 27.40 7.89 -34.45
C LEU A 6 27.52 8.94 -33.34
N LEU A 7 26.65 9.96 -33.39
CA LEU A 7 26.10 10.52 -32.15
C LEU A 7 24.95 9.60 -31.72
N LEU A 8 25.33 8.72 -30.81
CA LEU A 8 24.56 7.69 -30.16
C LEU A 8 23.22 8.22 -29.63
N ALA A 9 22.21 7.39 -29.86
CA ALA A 9 20.96 7.36 -29.15
C ALA A 9 21.14 7.31 -27.61
N VAL A 10 20.02 7.55 -26.93
CA VAL A 10 19.71 7.26 -25.53
C VAL A 10 20.07 8.37 -24.53
N VAL A 11 19.11 9.30 -24.35
CA VAL A 11 18.63 9.65 -23.01
C VAL A 11 17.11 9.84 -23.08
N PHE A 12 16.37 8.73 -23.05
CA PHE A 12 14.92 8.75 -22.82
C PHE A 12 14.54 7.67 -21.80
N THR A 13 15.12 7.75 -20.60
CA THR A 13 14.73 6.88 -19.49
C THR A 13 14.77 7.65 -18.17
N ALA A 14 13.96 8.71 -18.06
CA ALA A 14 13.73 9.37 -16.78
C ALA A 14 12.31 9.96 -16.69
N ALA A 15 11.27 9.13 -16.90
CA ALA A 15 9.89 9.60 -16.67
C ALA A 15 8.85 8.54 -16.26
N THR A 16 9.23 7.30 -15.95
CA THR A 16 8.25 6.29 -15.47
C THR A 16 8.17 6.20 -13.95
N THR A 17 8.88 7.07 -13.23
CA THR A 17 9.00 6.97 -11.78
C THR A 17 7.74 7.40 -11.01
N ALA A 18 6.85 8.22 -11.57
CA ALA A 18 5.72 8.76 -10.81
C ALA A 18 4.58 7.73 -10.55
N VAL A 19 4.41 6.72 -11.41
CA VAL A 19 3.24 5.82 -11.32
C VAL A 19 3.44 4.71 -10.26
N ALA A 20 4.67 4.27 -10.04
CA ALA A 20 4.96 3.13 -9.16
C ALA A 20 4.87 3.42 -7.63
N GLN A 21 4.71 4.69 -7.24
CA GLN A 21 4.42 5.11 -5.84
C GLN A 21 3.03 5.74 -5.72
N ASN A 22 2.15 5.54 -6.70
CA ASN A 22 0.80 6.09 -6.63
C ASN A 22 -0.09 5.21 -5.72
N TYR A 23 -0.38 5.71 -4.52
CA TYR A 23 -1.26 5.04 -3.56
C TYR A 23 -2.74 5.38 -3.79
N ASP A 24 -3.05 6.44 -4.54
CA ASP A 24 -4.40 6.99 -4.71
C ASP A 24 -5.42 5.99 -5.25
N PRO A 25 -5.09 5.07 -6.18
CA PRO A 25 -6.05 4.06 -6.64
C PRO A 25 -6.57 3.18 -5.50
N VAL A 26 -5.67 2.65 -4.65
CA VAL A 26 -6.07 1.80 -3.52
C VAL A 26 -6.78 2.62 -2.45
N LYS A 27 -6.31 3.85 -2.16
CA LYS A 27 -6.99 4.75 -1.23
C LYS A 27 -8.42 5.06 -1.68
N THR A 28 -8.62 5.31 -2.97
CA THR A 28 -9.94 5.52 -3.56
C THR A 28 -10.84 4.31 -3.36
N LEU A 29 -10.34 3.08 -3.60
CA LEU A 29 -11.12 1.87 -3.38
C LEU A 29 -11.52 1.68 -1.91
N VAL A 30 -10.62 1.98 -0.97
CA VAL A 30 -10.93 1.96 0.47
C VAL A 30 -11.99 3.01 0.83
N MET A 31 -11.88 4.24 0.31
CA MET A 31 -12.88 5.30 0.52
C MET A 31 -14.26 4.91 -0.04
N LEU A 32 -14.29 4.14 -1.14
CA LEU A 32 -15.51 3.61 -1.74
C LEU A 32 -15.99 2.29 -1.09
N ASN A 33 -15.34 1.85 0.00
CA ASN A 33 -15.58 0.58 0.69
C ASN A 33 -15.49 -0.67 -0.22
N GLN A 34 -14.75 -0.60 -1.33
CA GLN A 34 -14.52 -1.70 -2.27
C GLN A 34 -13.31 -2.54 -1.81
N LEU A 35 -13.39 -3.11 -0.60
CA LEU A 35 -12.24 -3.68 0.11
C LEU A 35 -11.66 -4.96 -0.53
N ASP A 36 -12.48 -5.82 -1.14
CA ASP A 36 -11.96 -6.99 -1.88
C ASP A 36 -11.14 -6.57 -3.11
N LYS A 37 -11.57 -5.51 -3.81
CA LYS A 37 -10.78 -4.92 -4.92
C LYS A 37 -9.53 -4.24 -4.41
N ALA A 38 -9.64 -3.47 -3.31
CA ALA A 38 -8.51 -2.82 -2.68
C ALA A 38 -7.44 -3.86 -2.26
N LYS A 39 -7.85 -5.01 -1.71
CA LYS A 39 -6.94 -6.13 -1.39
C LYS A 39 -6.23 -6.66 -2.63
N THR A 40 -6.99 -6.92 -3.69
CA THR A 40 -6.43 -7.43 -4.96
C THR A 40 -5.38 -6.47 -5.53
N ASP A 41 -5.69 -5.17 -5.55
CA ASP A 41 -4.80 -4.15 -6.11
C ASP A 41 -3.58 -3.90 -5.24
N ILE A 42 -3.73 -3.87 -3.91
CA ILE A 42 -2.58 -3.70 -3.01
C ILE A 42 -1.66 -4.92 -3.04
N ASP A 43 -2.19 -6.14 -3.14
CA ASP A 43 -1.37 -7.36 -3.23
C ASP A 43 -0.54 -7.37 -4.50
N LYS A 44 -1.15 -6.95 -5.61
CA LYS A 44 -0.44 -6.75 -6.87
C LYS A 44 0.63 -5.67 -6.75
N ALA A 45 0.30 -4.53 -6.13
CA ALA A 45 1.23 -3.42 -5.96
C ALA A 45 2.43 -3.79 -5.07
N PHE A 46 2.23 -4.65 -4.07
CA PHE A 46 3.27 -5.12 -3.15
C PHE A 46 4.33 -6.02 -3.81
N THR A 47 4.10 -6.50 -5.03
CA THR A 47 5.14 -7.15 -5.84
C THR A 47 6.18 -6.17 -6.39
N ASN A 48 5.89 -4.85 -6.33
CA ASN A 48 6.77 -3.80 -6.80
C ASN A 48 7.58 -3.19 -5.64
N THR A 49 8.90 -3.38 -5.68
CA THR A 49 9.84 -2.88 -4.66
C THR A 49 9.79 -1.36 -4.46
N LYS A 50 9.43 -0.62 -5.52
CA LYS A 50 9.28 0.83 -5.43
C LYS A 50 8.00 1.23 -4.69
N TYR A 51 6.93 0.47 -4.82
CA TYR A 51 5.71 0.68 -4.05
C TYR A 51 5.99 0.45 -2.56
N THR A 52 6.68 -0.64 -2.22
CA THR A 52 7.04 -0.99 -0.84
C THR A 52 8.24 -0.21 -0.29
N SER A 53 8.69 0.85 -0.97
CA SER A 53 9.86 1.64 -0.53
C SER A 53 9.51 2.73 0.48
N LYS A 54 8.22 2.95 0.78
CA LYS A 54 7.74 3.99 1.68
C LYS A 54 6.83 3.41 2.76
N PRO A 55 6.79 4.04 3.95
CA PRO A 55 5.91 3.63 5.05
C PRO A 55 4.42 3.60 4.64
N GLU A 56 3.99 4.50 3.75
CA GLU A 56 2.60 4.62 3.28
C GLU A 56 2.05 3.30 2.71
N ALA A 57 2.86 2.53 1.99
CA ALA A 57 2.43 1.24 1.45
C ALA A 57 1.98 0.27 2.56
N PHE A 58 2.73 0.23 3.66
CA PHE A 58 2.50 -0.71 4.76
C PHE A 58 1.31 -0.30 5.62
N ILE A 59 1.16 0.99 5.94
CA ILE A 59 -0.04 1.46 6.64
C ILE A 59 -1.29 1.31 5.77
N LEU A 60 -1.19 1.53 4.46
CA LEU A 60 -2.33 1.31 3.56
C LEU A 60 -2.71 -0.18 3.47
N LYS A 61 -1.74 -1.10 3.43
CA LYS A 61 -2.01 -2.55 3.49
C LYS A 61 -2.70 -2.93 4.78
N SER A 62 -2.22 -2.39 5.91
CA SER A 62 -2.84 -2.55 7.21
C SER A 62 -4.32 -2.11 7.20
N VAL A 63 -4.63 -0.93 6.66
CA VAL A 63 -6.02 -0.43 6.54
C VAL A 63 -6.90 -1.34 5.69
N VAL A 64 -6.42 -1.75 4.51
CA VAL A 64 -7.18 -2.60 3.58
C VAL A 64 -7.53 -3.93 4.23
N TYR A 65 -6.55 -4.57 4.85
CA TYR A 65 -6.69 -5.90 5.41
C TYR A 65 -7.56 -5.90 6.67
N SER A 66 -7.36 -4.93 7.58
CA SER A 66 -8.19 -4.82 8.79
C SER A 66 -9.63 -4.40 8.47
N GLY A 67 -9.81 -3.51 7.49
CA GLY A 67 -11.12 -3.17 6.96
C GLY A 67 -11.83 -4.40 6.41
N LEU A 68 -11.14 -5.21 5.60
CA LEU A 68 -11.71 -6.41 5.00
C LEU A 68 -12.08 -7.46 6.05
N ALA A 69 -11.23 -7.66 7.06
CA ALA A 69 -11.48 -8.59 8.16
C ALA A 69 -12.77 -8.25 8.93
N ASN A 70 -13.13 -6.96 9.00
CA ASN A 70 -14.32 -6.47 9.67
C ASN A 70 -15.60 -6.49 8.80
N THR A 71 -15.54 -6.94 7.53
CA THR A 71 -16.72 -7.00 6.67
C THR A 71 -17.69 -8.11 7.07
N ASP A 72 -18.98 -7.87 6.82
CA ASP A 72 -20.04 -8.87 6.99
C ASP A 72 -19.71 -10.14 6.18
N GLY A 73 -19.76 -11.29 6.84
CA GLY A 73 -19.41 -12.59 6.26
C GLY A 73 -17.94 -12.99 6.40
N LYS A 74 -17.05 -12.09 6.83
CA LYS A 74 -15.66 -12.43 7.20
C LYS A 74 -15.41 -12.29 8.70
N LYS A 75 -16.06 -11.32 9.36
CA LYS A 75 -15.90 -11.09 10.80
C LYS A 75 -16.16 -12.36 11.62
N GLY A 76 -15.25 -12.67 12.55
CA GLY A 76 -15.34 -13.84 13.42
C GLY A 76 -15.03 -15.17 12.73
N THR A 77 -14.52 -15.16 11.50
CA THR A 77 -14.06 -16.37 10.79
C THR A 77 -12.53 -16.50 10.85
N PRO A 78 -11.98 -17.71 10.62
CA PRO A 78 -10.52 -17.88 10.49
C PRO A 78 -9.88 -17.02 9.39
N VAL A 79 -10.65 -16.66 8.36
CA VAL A 79 -10.17 -15.75 7.30
C VAL A 79 -9.95 -14.35 7.86
N ALA A 80 -10.82 -13.86 8.75
CA ALA A 80 -10.61 -12.57 9.41
C ALA A 80 -9.38 -12.60 10.31
N GLU A 81 -9.15 -13.68 11.07
CA GLU A 81 -7.95 -13.84 11.90
C GLU A 81 -6.66 -13.73 11.07
N GLN A 82 -6.61 -14.40 9.91
CA GLN A 82 -5.47 -14.29 8.99
C GLN A 82 -5.29 -12.87 8.46
N LEU A 83 -6.38 -12.22 8.03
CA LEU A 83 -6.35 -10.85 7.55
C LEU A 83 -5.87 -9.87 8.62
N PHE A 84 -6.29 -10.04 9.88
CA PHE A 84 -5.80 -9.24 11.00
C PHE A 84 -4.31 -9.47 11.26
N ALA A 85 -3.85 -10.72 11.26
CA ALA A 85 -2.42 -11.02 11.44
C ALA A 85 -1.54 -10.37 10.35
N GLU A 86 -2.01 -10.39 9.10
CA GLU A 86 -1.32 -9.71 8.00
C GLU A 86 -1.38 -8.18 8.11
N ALA A 87 -2.50 -7.63 8.57
CA ALA A 87 -2.65 -6.21 8.84
C ALA A 87 -1.73 -5.73 9.98
N ASP A 88 -1.61 -6.53 11.05
CA ASP A 88 -0.71 -6.29 12.19
C ASP A 88 0.76 -6.31 11.75
N ALA A 89 1.15 -7.31 10.96
CA ALA A 89 2.50 -7.40 10.42
C ALA A 89 2.84 -6.19 9.53
N ALA A 90 1.90 -5.75 8.69
CA ALA A 90 2.07 -4.55 7.88
C ALA A 90 2.17 -3.29 8.76
N PHE A 91 1.35 -3.16 9.81
CA PHE A 91 1.40 -2.03 10.73
C PHE A 91 2.70 -1.99 11.53
N ALA A 92 3.20 -3.15 11.98
CA ALA A 92 4.51 -3.27 12.60
C ALA A 92 5.61 -2.76 11.66
N LYS A 93 5.57 -3.15 10.38
CA LYS A 93 6.53 -2.67 9.39
C LYS A 93 6.44 -1.17 9.14
N PHE A 94 5.24 -0.62 9.12
CA PHE A 94 5.02 0.84 9.06
C PHE A 94 5.72 1.55 10.23
N LYS A 95 5.51 1.09 11.47
CA LYS A 95 6.14 1.68 12.67
C LYS A 95 7.67 1.62 12.64
N GLU A 96 8.24 0.55 12.09
CA GLU A 96 9.69 0.44 11.88
C GLU A 96 10.22 1.49 10.89
N MET A 97 9.47 1.76 9.82
CA MET A 97 9.88 2.67 8.75
C MET A 97 9.59 4.14 9.05
N ASP A 98 8.54 4.41 9.83
CA ASP A 98 8.16 5.75 10.27
C ASP A 98 7.89 5.76 11.79
N PRO A 99 8.95 5.87 12.61
CA PRO A 99 8.82 5.94 14.07
C PRO A 99 8.04 7.18 14.55
N SER A 100 7.99 8.25 13.74
CA SER A 100 7.21 9.44 14.06
C SER A 100 5.70 9.21 13.92
N MET A 101 5.33 8.17 13.15
CA MET A 101 3.96 7.81 12.81
C MET A 101 3.17 8.98 12.21
N ALA A 102 3.85 9.89 11.49
CA ALA A 102 3.25 11.12 10.97
C ALA A 102 2.05 10.86 10.07
N LEU A 103 2.06 9.75 9.31
CA LEU A 103 0.94 9.36 8.46
C LEU A 103 -0.37 9.10 9.25
N LEU A 104 -0.30 8.78 10.55
CA LEU A 104 -1.50 8.62 11.38
C LEU A 104 -2.22 9.94 11.68
N SER A 105 -1.73 11.10 11.24
CA SER A 105 -2.52 12.34 11.28
C SER A 105 -3.56 12.43 10.16
N ASP A 106 -3.40 11.64 9.09
CA ASP A 106 -4.39 11.59 8.00
C ASP A 106 -5.58 10.71 8.40
N PRO A 107 -6.82 11.21 8.34
CA PRO A 107 -8.03 10.44 8.62
C PRO A 107 -8.12 9.12 7.84
N MET A 108 -7.53 9.07 6.64
CA MET A 108 -7.44 7.88 5.80
C MET A 108 -6.78 6.71 6.54
N TYR A 109 -5.75 6.98 7.33
CA TYR A 109 -4.96 5.96 8.04
C TYR A 109 -5.37 5.80 9.50
N GLN A 110 -5.95 6.84 10.11
CA GLN A 110 -6.51 6.74 11.46
C GLN A 110 -7.57 5.64 11.56
N ASN A 111 -8.50 5.59 10.60
CA ASN A 111 -9.58 4.61 10.61
C ASN A 111 -9.06 3.16 10.48
N GLY A 112 -7.95 2.95 9.76
CA GLY A 112 -7.34 1.63 9.64
C GLY A 112 -6.71 1.13 10.94
N ALA A 113 -6.03 2.02 11.67
CA ALA A 113 -5.50 1.71 13.00
C ALA A 113 -6.63 1.42 14.01
N VAL A 114 -7.73 2.19 13.95
CA VAL A 114 -8.91 1.95 14.79
C VAL A 114 -9.51 0.57 14.51
N ASN A 115 -9.66 0.18 13.24
CA ASN A 115 -10.23 -1.13 12.86
C ASN A 115 -9.39 -2.35 13.31
N LEU A 116 -8.08 -2.18 13.50
CA LEU A 116 -7.19 -3.21 14.03
C LEU A 116 -7.43 -3.48 15.51
N TYR A 117 -7.64 -2.44 16.30
CA TYR A 117 -7.71 -2.53 17.76
C TYR A 117 -9.12 -2.36 18.33
N SER A 118 -10.16 -2.29 17.48
CA SER A 118 -11.58 -2.22 17.90
C SER A 118 -12.26 -3.60 17.92
N THR A 119 -11.49 -4.69 18.04
CA THR A 119 -11.99 -6.07 18.14
C THR A 119 -12.42 -6.42 19.56
#